data_AF-A0A1B6CQH6-F1
#
_entry.id   AF-A0A1B6CQH6-F1
#
_cell.length_a   1.000
_cell.length_b   1.000
_cell.length_c   1.000
_cell.angle_alpha   90.00
_cell.angle_beta   90.00
_cell.angle_gamma   90.00
#
_symmetry.space_group_name_H-M   'P 1'
#
loop_
_entity.id
_entity.type
_entity.pdbx_description
1 polymer ?
#
loop_
_entity_poly.entity_id
_entity_poly.type
_entity_poly.pdbx_seq_one_letter_code
_entity_poly.pdbx_strand_id
1 'polypeptide(L)'
;MSYNPYTFRFPPPFNRLRNPESYTQPLYHGQNEGYRYSQTPTIPTSPLFSGRGLPPPRMFPSRYTPPQQLSFINNPRNQYSQQSTSFIQDNVFQSYSALNSDSLISSEDQIWIKAWLKKIGKLDVPQKKVQKKCLQIHEMKNLLSTIINITKELENASLTLNVMIKSVNDKEWDQKCSEVESKKKELSQLLQVLKMNSEEEIDIKKKIKKRNAKRNRLKRQRLRMKAERLSNEENRKKLHDQIDSWLDEMRENVERVQREENLKREADSVLWEVNQKKSDARKQINLLSALLKLREAKVTALKSSGKYVSESEVSTFNIIIDKLKSMWERQLDGYLKEEQGLKVMLSEDDKANDDIKYKHFLNEWEVVIFGKCNDTSGEPVDLEEFLEVRRTWDQYVTNEKSEFGSTIPFGWVLPSNPSDELWAKCLKNPK
;
A
#
# COMPACT_ATOMS: atom_id res chain seq x y z
N MET A 1 -6.76 -34.10 -51.62
CA MET A 1 -6.53 -32.69 -51.99
C MET A 1 -6.51 -31.85 -50.72
N SER A 2 -5.40 -31.12 -50.50
CA SER A 2 -5.22 -29.86 -49.73
C SER A 2 -5.94 -29.72 -48.38
N TYR A 3 -5.27 -29.80 -47.21
CA TYR A 3 -4.46 -28.74 -46.55
C TYR A 3 -5.01 -27.31 -46.84
N ASN A 4 -5.42 -26.47 -45.89
CA ASN A 4 -4.61 -25.95 -44.79
C ASN A 4 -5.51 -25.27 -43.70
N PRO A 5 -5.02 -25.14 -42.45
CA PRO A 5 -5.67 -24.52 -41.30
C PRO A 5 -5.27 -23.03 -41.15
N TYR A 6 -5.80 -22.39 -40.10
CA TYR A 6 -5.59 -21.01 -39.63
C TYR A 6 -6.52 -19.93 -40.23
N THR A 7 -7.55 -19.58 -39.46
CA THR A 7 -8.04 -18.21 -39.38
C THR A 7 -8.24 -17.83 -37.91
N PHE A 8 -7.21 -17.18 -37.37
CA PHE A 8 -7.31 -16.35 -36.17
C PHE A 8 -8.20 -15.15 -36.55
N ARG A 9 -9.41 -15.04 -36.00
CA ARG A 9 -10.21 -13.80 -36.06
C ARG A 9 -10.00 -13.04 -34.75
N PHE A 10 -9.32 -11.90 -34.84
CA PHE A 10 -9.42 -10.84 -33.84
C PHE A 10 -10.85 -10.27 -33.86
N PRO A 11 -11.46 -9.97 -32.70
CA PRO A 11 -12.63 -9.11 -32.67
C PRO A 11 -12.21 -7.64 -32.89
N PRO A 12 -13.03 -6.81 -33.55
CA PRO A 12 -12.74 -5.40 -33.78
C PRO A 12 -12.85 -4.58 -32.49
N PRO A 13 -12.21 -3.40 -32.43
CA PRO A 13 -12.29 -2.52 -31.27
C PRO A 13 -13.69 -1.91 -31.17
N PHE A 14 -14.30 -2.00 -29.98
CA PHE A 14 -15.51 -1.26 -29.66
C PHE A 14 -15.21 0.24 -29.62
N ASN A 15 -15.80 0.97 -30.56
CA ASN A 15 -15.94 2.42 -30.51
C ASN A 15 -16.70 2.81 -29.23
N ARG A 16 -16.05 3.55 -28.33
CA ARG A 16 -16.75 4.28 -27.25
C ARG A 16 -17.49 5.45 -27.89
N LEU A 17 -18.78 5.27 -28.12
CA LEU A 17 -19.71 6.38 -28.25
C LEU A 17 -19.79 7.10 -26.90
N ARG A 18 -19.36 8.36 -26.94
CA ARG A 18 -19.63 9.38 -25.93
C ARG A 18 -21.13 9.69 -26.01
N ASN A 19 -21.86 9.55 -24.90
CA ASN A 19 -23.11 10.27 -24.70
C ASN A 19 -23.12 10.91 -23.31
N PRO A 20 -23.62 12.15 -23.17
CA PRO A 20 -23.66 12.91 -21.92
C PRO A 20 -24.97 12.65 -21.15
N GLU A 21 -25.06 13.31 -19.99
CA GLU A 21 -26.25 13.50 -19.13
C GLU A 21 -26.50 12.45 -18.03
N SER A 22 -26.26 12.86 -16.78
CA SER A 22 -27.35 13.11 -15.81
C SER A 22 -26.75 13.57 -14.47
N TYR A 23 -26.83 14.88 -14.21
CA TYR A 23 -26.69 15.43 -12.87
C TYR A 23 -27.91 15.03 -12.05
N THR A 24 -27.70 14.31 -10.96
CA THR A 24 -28.70 14.14 -9.90
C THR A 24 -28.33 15.07 -8.75
N GLN A 25 -29.17 16.08 -8.52
CA GLN A 25 -29.18 16.88 -7.30
C GLN A 25 -30.04 16.17 -6.24
N PRO A 26 -29.71 16.29 -4.94
CA PRO A 26 -30.67 16.04 -3.88
C PRO A 26 -31.46 17.32 -3.55
N LEU A 27 -32.78 17.15 -3.47
CA LEU A 27 -33.73 18.09 -2.88
C LEU A 27 -33.43 18.30 -1.39
N TYR A 28 -33.38 19.56 -0.95
CA TYR A 28 -33.71 19.94 0.43
C TYR A 28 -35.04 20.68 0.45
N HIS A 29 -35.94 20.16 1.29
CA HIS A 29 -37.22 20.75 1.63
C HIS A 29 -37.01 21.66 2.86
N GLY A 30 -37.45 22.90 2.80
CA GLY A 30 -37.39 23.84 3.92
C GLY A 30 -38.37 24.99 3.72
N GLN A 31 -39.58 24.85 4.26
CA GLN A 31 -40.47 25.96 4.58
C GLN A 31 -40.16 26.40 6.02
N ASN A 32 -39.83 27.67 6.25
CA ASN A 32 -40.69 28.61 6.98
C ASN A 32 -39.96 29.87 7.46
N GLU A 33 -40.66 30.97 7.18
CA GLU A 33 -40.86 32.21 7.95
C GLU A 33 -39.72 33.19 8.18
N GLY A 34 -40.00 34.42 7.72
CA GLY A 34 -39.07 35.54 7.73
C GLY A 34 -39.00 36.26 9.06
N TYR A 35 -37.88 36.95 9.25
CA TYR A 35 -37.88 38.24 9.90
C TYR A 35 -37.09 39.24 9.07
N ARG A 36 -37.73 40.39 8.93
CA ARG A 36 -37.41 41.59 8.16
C ARG A 36 -36.57 42.50 9.05
N TYR A 37 -35.43 43.02 8.59
CA TYR A 37 -34.99 44.39 8.90
C TYR A 37 -33.98 44.93 7.87
N SER A 38 -34.48 45.94 7.13
CA SER A 38 -33.85 47.18 6.65
C SER A 38 -32.48 47.22 5.96
N GLN A 39 -32.56 47.73 4.73
CA GLN A 39 -31.53 48.26 3.84
C GLN A 39 -30.93 49.61 4.31
N THR A 40 -29.73 49.92 3.82
CA THR A 40 -29.27 51.15 3.09
C THR A 40 -27.80 51.48 3.42
N PRO A 41 -27.07 52.30 2.63
CA PRO A 41 -26.74 52.11 1.21
C PRO A 41 -25.22 52.38 0.90
N THR A 42 -24.87 52.20 -0.37
CA THR A 42 -23.54 52.24 -1.00
C THR A 42 -23.08 53.64 -1.50
N ILE A 43 -21.73 53.85 -1.54
CA ILE A 43 -20.90 54.64 -2.51
C ILE A 43 -20.84 56.20 -2.31
N PRO A 44 -19.70 56.94 -2.57
CA PRO A 44 -18.64 56.73 -3.58
C PRO A 44 -17.15 56.92 -3.22
N THR A 45 -16.34 56.50 -4.22
CA THR A 45 -14.90 56.56 -4.49
C THR A 45 -14.26 57.94 -4.74
N SER A 46 -13.04 58.12 -4.16
CA SER A 46 -11.77 58.70 -4.71
C SER A 46 -11.66 60.22 -5.04
N PRO A 47 -10.44 60.87 -5.16
CA PRO A 47 -9.10 60.28 -5.36
C PRO A 47 -7.85 60.99 -4.72
N LEU A 48 -6.66 60.41 -4.98
CA LEU A 48 -5.27 60.95 -5.00
C LEU A 48 -4.53 61.34 -3.69
N PHE A 49 -3.50 60.56 -3.32
CA PHE A 49 -2.12 61.07 -3.33
C PHE A 49 -1.08 59.94 -3.45
N SER A 50 -0.14 60.16 -4.35
CA SER A 50 0.95 59.29 -4.76
C SER A 50 2.17 59.38 -3.84
N GLY A 51 2.83 58.23 -3.64
CA GLY A 51 4.29 58.12 -3.74
C GLY A 51 5.12 58.45 -2.49
N ARG A 52 5.67 57.40 -1.86
CA ARG A 52 7.11 57.23 -1.68
C ARG A 52 7.39 55.78 -1.33
N GLY A 53 8.11 55.11 -2.22
CA GLY A 53 8.55 53.73 -2.05
C GLY A 53 9.63 53.62 -0.97
N LEU A 54 9.59 52.50 -0.26
CA LEU A 54 10.73 51.96 0.48
C LEU A 54 11.01 50.55 -0.04
N PRO A 55 12.29 50.18 -0.23
CA PRO A 55 12.68 48.99 -0.98
C PRO A 55 12.54 47.71 -0.13
N PRO A 56 12.42 46.53 -0.77
CA PRO A 56 12.45 45.26 -0.06
C PRO A 56 13.89 44.92 0.39
N PRO A 57 14.10 44.34 1.58
CA PRO A 57 15.41 43.83 1.96
C PRO A 57 15.76 42.61 1.11
N ARG A 58 16.86 42.69 0.35
CA ARG A 58 17.49 41.54 -0.30
C ARG A 58 18.37 40.80 0.73
N MET A 59 17.99 39.54 0.94
CA MET A 59 18.81 38.32 1.00
C MET A 59 20.10 38.31 1.86
N PHE A 60 20.13 37.41 2.84
CA PHE A 60 21.27 36.51 3.01
C PHE A 60 20.79 35.06 2.90
N PRO A 61 21.44 34.21 2.09
CA PRO A 61 21.15 32.78 2.05
C PRO A 61 21.75 32.13 3.29
N SER A 62 20.90 31.60 4.17
CA SER A 62 21.35 30.73 5.25
C SER A 62 21.88 29.42 4.65
N ARG A 63 23.21 29.32 4.53
CA ARG A 63 23.87 28.03 4.31
C ARG A 63 23.75 27.24 5.60
N TYR A 64 22.75 26.37 5.69
CA TYR A 64 22.80 25.24 6.61
C TYR A 64 23.73 24.17 6.01
N THR A 65 24.97 24.16 6.47
CA THR A 65 25.86 23.01 6.40
C THR A 65 25.57 22.11 7.61
N PRO A 66 25.30 20.80 7.44
CA PRO A 66 25.23 19.87 8.56
C PRO A 66 26.63 19.65 9.15
N PRO A 67 26.74 19.31 10.45
CA PRO A 67 28.04 19.18 11.10
C PRO A 67 28.77 17.94 10.58
N GLN A 68 29.97 18.15 10.01
CA GLN A 68 30.93 17.09 9.79
C GLN A 68 31.54 16.67 11.13
N GLN A 69 31.39 15.40 11.47
CA GLN A 69 32.14 14.76 12.54
C GLN A 69 33.63 14.69 12.13
N LEU A 70 34.50 15.20 13.00
CA LEU A 70 35.94 15.06 12.87
C LEU A 70 36.35 13.60 13.08
N SER A 71 37.03 13.09 12.06
CA SER A 71 37.73 11.82 12.02
C SER A 71 39.14 11.93 12.59
N PHE A 72 39.57 10.91 13.36
CA PHE A 72 40.94 10.36 13.42
C PHE A 72 40.82 8.94 14.02
N ILE A 73 41.50 7.85 13.63
CA ILE A 73 42.40 7.51 12.53
C ILE A 73 42.53 5.95 12.51
N ASN A 74 42.66 5.38 11.30
CA ASN A 74 43.29 4.11 10.87
C ASN A 74 42.87 2.73 11.41
N ASN A 75 42.36 1.85 10.52
CA ASN A 75 43.21 0.90 9.75
C ASN A 75 42.44 0.26 8.57
N PRO A 76 43.10 -0.20 7.49
CA PRO A 76 42.49 -0.41 6.17
C PRO A 76 42.15 -1.88 5.86
N ARG A 77 41.47 -2.05 4.69
CA ARG A 77 41.61 -3.14 3.70
C ARG A 77 40.39 -4.06 3.53
N ASN A 78 39.46 -3.69 2.65
CA ASN A 78 39.33 -4.29 1.31
C ASN A 78 38.06 -3.79 0.61
N GLN A 79 38.27 -3.21 -0.57
CA GLN A 79 37.26 -2.89 -1.56
C GLN A 79 36.86 -4.18 -2.28
N TYR A 80 35.57 -4.41 -2.53
CA TYR A 80 35.07 -4.72 -3.88
C TYR A 80 33.58 -4.38 -3.96
N SER A 81 33.26 -3.78 -5.09
CA SER A 81 32.10 -2.97 -5.47
C SER A 81 30.86 -3.77 -5.88
N GLN A 82 29.69 -3.17 -5.64
CA GLN A 82 28.49 -3.43 -6.41
C GLN A 82 28.61 -2.85 -7.83
N GLN A 83 27.95 -3.45 -8.82
CA GLN A 83 26.99 -2.74 -9.70
C GLN A 83 26.25 -3.69 -10.65
N SER A 84 24.94 -3.72 -10.45
CA SER A 84 23.82 -3.59 -11.40
C SER A 84 24.13 -3.64 -12.91
N THR A 85 23.49 -4.58 -13.62
CA THR A 85 23.40 -4.60 -15.08
C THR A 85 22.00 -4.18 -15.53
N SER A 86 21.90 -3.06 -16.26
CA SER A 86 20.75 -2.67 -17.06
C SER A 86 20.95 -3.05 -18.52
N PHE A 87 19.90 -3.65 -19.12
CA PHE A 87 19.46 -3.58 -20.51
C PHE A 87 20.41 -3.01 -21.59
N ILE A 88 20.65 -3.77 -22.66
CA ILE A 88 20.07 -3.59 -24.01
C ILE A 88 20.17 -4.93 -24.75
N GLN A 89 19.04 -5.40 -25.29
CA GLN A 89 18.95 -6.46 -26.28
C GLN A 89 18.62 -5.77 -27.60
N ASP A 90 19.49 -5.86 -28.61
CA ASP A 90 19.08 -6.06 -30.01
C ASP A 90 20.28 -6.22 -30.94
N ASN A 91 20.12 -7.21 -31.84
CA ASN A 91 20.70 -7.36 -33.17
C ASN A 91 22.24 -7.32 -33.35
N VAL A 92 22.81 -8.42 -33.86
CA VAL A 92 23.05 -8.66 -35.31
C VAL A 92 23.88 -9.94 -35.45
N PHE A 93 23.46 -10.76 -36.40
CA PHE A 93 24.10 -11.95 -36.94
C PHE A 93 25.48 -11.62 -37.56
N GLN A 94 26.56 -12.24 -37.11
CA GLN A 94 27.70 -12.48 -38.01
C GLN A 94 28.57 -13.67 -37.59
N SER A 95 28.51 -14.66 -38.47
CA SER A 95 29.48 -15.71 -38.69
C SER A 95 30.92 -15.18 -38.72
N TYR A 96 31.79 -15.79 -37.91
CA TYR A 96 33.22 -15.78 -38.18
C TYR A 96 33.69 -17.22 -38.40
N SER A 97 34.03 -17.44 -39.66
CA SER A 97 34.76 -18.58 -40.18
C SER A 97 36.14 -18.73 -39.54
N ALA A 98 36.57 -19.98 -39.52
CA ALA A 98 37.89 -20.46 -39.12
C ALA A 98 39.05 -19.58 -39.59
N LEU A 99 39.95 -19.30 -38.65
CA LEU A 99 41.36 -19.10 -38.94
C LEU A 99 42.14 -20.13 -38.11
N ASN A 100 42.79 -21.03 -38.83
CA ASN A 100 43.82 -21.91 -38.32
C ASN A 100 44.97 -21.07 -37.75
N SER A 101 45.31 -21.34 -36.50
CA SER A 101 46.69 -21.21 -36.00
C SER A 101 46.97 -22.44 -35.14
N ASP A 102 47.39 -23.51 -35.81
CA ASP A 102 48.16 -24.57 -35.15
C ASP A 102 49.51 -23.97 -34.77
N SER A 103 49.67 -23.60 -33.49
CA SER A 103 50.95 -23.68 -32.80
C SER A 103 50.76 -23.65 -31.28
N LEU A 104 50.94 -24.84 -30.69
CA LEU A 104 51.73 -25.05 -29.48
C LEU A 104 51.27 -24.40 -28.17
N ILE A 105 50.02 -24.60 -27.79
CA ILE A 105 49.71 -24.95 -26.40
C ILE A 105 48.60 -26.00 -26.46
N SER A 106 48.98 -27.29 -26.35
CA SER A 106 48.02 -28.30 -25.92
C SER A 106 47.68 -27.95 -24.48
N SER A 107 46.72 -27.01 -24.32
CA SER A 107 46.36 -26.46 -23.02
C SER A 107 46.08 -27.62 -22.08
N GLU A 108 46.67 -27.57 -20.89
CA GLU A 108 46.36 -28.50 -19.81
C GLU A 108 44.84 -28.62 -19.63
N ASP A 109 44.09 -27.55 -19.95
CA ASP A 109 42.63 -27.57 -19.99
C ASP A 109 42.07 -28.53 -21.05
N GLN A 110 42.64 -28.64 -22.25
CA GLN A 110 42.16 -29.61 -23.24
C GLN A 110 42.45 -31.05 -22.82
N ILE A 111 43.61 -31.30 -22.21
CA ILE A 111 43.98 -32.63 -21.70
C ILE A 111 43.12 -32.97 -20.49
N TRP A 112 42.88 -32.00 -19.60
CA TRP A 112 42.00 -32.11 -18.45
C TRP A 112 40.54 -32.30 -18.85
N ILE A 113 40.02 -31.53 -19.82
CA ILE A 113 38.67 -31.70 -20.37
C ILE A 113 38.54 -33.09 -20.98
N LYS A 114 39.53 -33.57 -21.75
CA LYS A 114 39.51 -34.93 -22.31
C LYS A 114 39.60 -36.01 -21.21
N ALA A 115 40.46 -35.85 -20.21
CA ALA A 115 40.57 -36.78 -19.09
C ALA A 115 39.30 -36.81 -18.23
N TRP A 116 38.68 -35.64 -18.00
CA TRP A 116 37.43 -35.47 -17.28
C TRP A 116 36.23 -36.02 -18.07
N LEU A 117 36.15 -35.75 -19.37
CA LEU A 117 35.15 -36.35 -20.25
C LEU A 117 35.31 -37.87 -20.35
N LYS A 118 36.54 -38.41 -20.28
CA LYS A 118 36.81 -39.85 -20.19
C LYS A 118 36.37 -40.42 -18.84
N LYS A 119 36.66 -39.72 -17.73
CA LYS A 119 36.25 -40.10 -16.36
C LYS A 119 34.73 -40.09 -16.16
N ILE A 120 34.03 -39.21 -16.86
CA ILE A 120 32.55 -39.13 -16.88
C ILE A 120 31.93 -40.08 -17.93
N GLY A 121 32.75 -40.78 -18.72
CA GLY A 121 32.29 -41.73 -19.74
C GLY A 121 31.62 -41.09 -20.96
N LYS A 122 31.95 -39.82 -21.26
CA LYS A 122 31.42 -39.06 -22.41
C LYS A 122 32.33 -38.98 -23.63
N LEU A 123 33.58 -39.43 -23.52
CA LEU A 123 34.54 -39.48 -24.63
C LEU A 123 34.47 -40.79 -25.42
N ASP A 124 33.95 -41.85 -24.81
CA ASP A 124 33.44 -42.98 -25.58
C ASP A 124 32.20 -42.48 -26.30
N VAL A 125 32.33 -42.22 -27.60
CA VAL A 125 31.18 -42.15 -28.50
C VAL A 125 30.38 -43.41 -28.17
N PRO A 126 29.16 -43.32 -27.60
CA PRO A 126 28.37 -44.51 -27.42
C PRO A 126 28.21 -45.05 -28.82
N GLN A 127 28.83 -46.21 -29.11
CA GLN A 127 28.58 -46.91 -30.36
C GLN A 127 27.08 -46.88 -30.51
N LYS A 128 26.59 -46.24 -31.59
CA LYS A 128 25.16 -46.07 -31.85
C LYS A 128 24.58 -47.45 -31.65
N LYS A 129 23.95 -47.69 -30.48
CA LYS A 129 23.27 -48.94 -30.21
C LYS A 129 22.34 -49.07 -31.40
N VAL A 130 22.56 -50.08 -32.23
CA VAL A 130 21.71 -50.36 -33.39
C VAL A 130 20.30 -50.28 -32.83
N GLN A 131 19.60 -49.20 -33.15
CA GLN A 131 18.30 -48.94 -32.54
C GLN A 131 17.44 -50.08 -33.09
N LYS A 132 17.18 -51.09 -32.25
CA LYS A 132 16.15 -52.09 -32.55
C LYS A 132 14.93 -51.26 -32.96
N LYS A 133 14.47 -51.45 -34.19
CA LYS A 133 13.26 -50.79 -34.71
C LYS A 133 12.08 -51.28 -33.87
N CYS A 134 11.86 -50.63 -32.74
CA CYS A 134 10.69 -50.83 -31.90
C CYS A 134 9.60 -49.92 -32.44
N LEU A 135 8.42 -50.49 -32.67
CA LEU A 135 7.25 -49.76 -33.13
C LEU A 135 6.99 -48.52 -32.27
N GLN A 136 6.72 -47.40 -32.94
CA GLN A 136 6.41 -46.14 -32.28
C GLN A 136 4.95 -46.12 -31.82
N ILE A 137 4.64 -45.31 -30.79
CA ILE A 137 3.27 -45.18 -30.26
C ILE A 137 2.27 -44.81 -31.37
N HIS A 138 2.68 -44.00 -32.35
CA HIS A 138 1.81 -43.60 -33.45
C HIS A 138 1.54 -44.76 -34.43
N GLU A 139 2.55 -45.55 -34.76
CA GLU A 139 2.44 -46.72 -35.64
C GLU A 139 1.50 -47.77 -35.03
N MET A 140 1.68 -48.07 -33.73
CA MET A 140 0.78 -48.95 -32.98
C MET A 140 -0.65 -48.42 -32.96
N LYS A 141 -0.83 -47.10 -32.76
CA LYS A 141 -2.16 -46.46 -32.79
C LYS A 141 -2.81 -46.64 -34.17
N ASN A 142 -2.06 -46.46 -35.25
CA ASN A 142 -2.58 -46.59 -36.61
C ASN A 142 -2.96 -48.03 -36.90
N LEU A 143 -2.12 -49.01 -36.56
CA LEU A 143 -2.40 -50.44 -36.71
C LEU A 143 -3.64 -50.87 -35.92
N LEU A 144 -3.78 -50.44 -34.66
CA LEU A 144 -4.98 -50.70 -33.88
C LEU A 144 -6.22 -50.05 -34.50
N SER A 145 -6.08 -48.84 -35.06
CA SER A 145 -7.19 -48.14 -35.71
C SER A 145 -7.62 -48.84 -37.01
N THR A 146 -6.67 -49.32 -37.83
CA THR A 146 -7.00 -50.07 -39.06
C THR A 146 -7.65 -51.41 -38.74
N ILE A 147 -7.18 -52.12 -37.71
CA ILE A 147 -7.82 -53.37 -37.27
C ILE A 147 -9.23 -53.13 -36.77
N ILE A 148 -9.44 -52.12 -35.91
CA ILE A 148 -10.79 -51.76 -35.44
C ILE A 148 -11.71 -51.39 -36.60
N ASN A 149 -11.18 -50.77 -37.67
CA ASN A 149 -11.98 -50.46 -38.84
C ASN A 149 -12.32 -51.72 -39.65
N ILE A 150 -11.35 -52.61 -39.90
CA ILE A 150 -11.59 -53.87 -40.63
C ILE A 150 -12.53 -54.79 -39.85
N THR A 151 -12.45 -54.84 -38.52
CA THR A 151 -13.41 -55.62 -37.70
C THR A 151 -14.82 -55.07 -37.85
N LYS A 152 -15.00 -53.75 -37.81
CA LYS A 152 -16.31 -53.11 -38.06
C LYS A 152 -16.81 -53.37 -39.48
N GLU A 153 -15.93 -53.35 -40.48
CA GLU A 153 -16.28 -53.65 -41.86
C GLU A 153 -16.68 -55.11 -42.05
N LEU A 154 -16.03 -56.05 -41.36
CA LEU A 154 -16.39 -57.47 -41.36
C LEU A 154 -17.70 -57.73 -40.60
N GLU A 155 -17.93 -57.05 -39.47
CA GLU A 155 -19.20 -57.08 -38.75
C GLU A 155 -20.34 -56.56 -39.64
N ASN A 156 -20.15 -55.41 -40.30
CA ASN A 156 -21.10 -54.86 -41.26
C ASN A 156 -21.32 -55.82 -42.44
N ALA A 157 -20.25 -56.40 -43.00
CA ALA A 157 -20.36 -57.38 -44.08
C ALA A 157 -21.15 -58.63 -43.65
N SER A 158 -20.96 -59.11 -42.42
CA SER A 158 -21.72 -60.23 -41.87
C SER A 158 -23.20 -59.91 -41.70
N LEU A 159 -23.54 -58.69 -41.26
CA LEU A 159 -24.92 -58.23 -41.16
C LEU A 159 -25.56 -58.10 -42.56
N THR A 160 -24.84 -57.55 -43.53
CA THR A 160 -25.34 -57.46 -44.91
C THR A 160 -25.53 -58.83 -45.54
N LEU A 161 -24.60 -59.77 -45.34
CA LEU A 161 -24.73 -61.14 -45.83
C LEU A 161 -25.93 -61.85 -45.18
N ASN A 162 -26.14 -61.69 -43.87
CA ASN A 162 -27.30 -62.25 -43.17
C ASN A 162 -28.66 -61.75 -43.72
N VAL A 163 -28.72 -60.49 -44.17
CA VAL A 163 -29.91 -59.92 -44.82
C VAL A 163 -30.05 -60.42 -46.28
N MET A 164 -28.91 -60.53 -46.99
CA MET A 164 -28.84 -60.92 -48.41
C MET A 164 -29.07 -62.42 -48.67
N ILE A 165 -28.98 -63.29 -47.64
CA ILE A 165 -29.32 -64.74 -47.73
C ILE A 165 -30.71 -64.98 -48.35
N LYS A 166 -31.63 -64.00 -48.26
CA LYS A 166 -33.00 -64.12 -48.75
C LYS A 166 -33.24 -63.54 -50.15
N SER A 167 -32.29 -62.82 -50.75
CA SER A 167 -32.61 -61.91 -51.88
C SER A 167 -31.60 -61.84 -53.02
N VAL A 168 -30.56 -62.69 -53.09
CA VAL A 168 -29.40 -62.44 -53.97
C VAL A 168 -29.05 -63.62 -54.89
N ASN A 169 -28.50 -63.27 -56.07
CA ASN A 169 -27.99 -64.15 -57.14
C ASN A 169 -26.60 -64.74 -56.78
N ASP A 170 -26.33 -66.01 -57.12
CA ASP A 170 -25.12 -66.74 -56.72
C ASP A 170 -23.80 -66.00 -57.03
N LYS A 171 -23.74 -65.29 -58.16
CA LYS A 171 -22.55 -64.51 -58.55
C LYS A 171 -22.25 -63.32 -57.63
N GLU A 172 -23.28 -62.63 -57.15
CA GLU A 172 -23.14 -61.49 -56.23
C GLU A 172 -22.81 -61.97 -54.82
N TRP A 173 -23.30 -63.16 -54.45
CA TRP A 173 -22.94 -63.85 -53.21
C TRP A 173 -21.46 -64.24 -53.19
N ASP A 174 -20.96 -64.84 -54.27
CA ASP A 174 -19.55 -65.22 -54.42
C ASP A 174 -18.61 -64.00 -54.37
N GLN A 175 -19.03 -62.88 -54.97
CA GLN A 175 -18.28 -61.63 -54.93
C GLN A 175 -18.17 -61.08 -53.50
N LYS A 176 -19.28 -61.06 -52.74
CA LYS A 176 -19.27 -60.60 -51.34
C LYS A 176 -18.50 -61.53 -50.41
N CYS A 177 -18.57 -62.84 -50.64
CA CYS A 177 -17.75 -63.82 -49.93
C CYS A 177 -16.26 -63.60 -50.20
N SER A 178 -15.88 -63.33 -51.46
CA SER A 178 -14.50 -63.02 -51.85
C SER A 178 -13.99 -61.72 -51.20
N GLU A 179 -14.82 -60.68 -51.13
CA GLU A 179 -14.50 -59.42 -50.43
C GLU A 179 -14.28 -59.65 -48.92
N VAL A 180 -15.12 -60.47 -48.27
CA VAL A 180 -14.99 -60.85 -46.86
C VAL A 180 -13.72 -61.66 -46.62
N GLU A 181 -13.39 -62.61 -47.51
CA GLU A 181 -12.16 -63.37 -47.42
C GLU A 181 -10.91 -62.50 -47.59
N SER A 182 -10.95 -61.51 -48.49
CA SER A 182 -9.87 -60.55 -48.65
C SER A 182 -9.64 -59.74 -47.36
N LYS A 183 -10.70 -59.19 -46.78
CA LYS A 183 -10.63 -58.45 -45.49
C LYS A 183 -10.21 -59.33 -44.32
N LYS A 184 -10.62 -60.60 -44.31
CA LYS A 184 -10.18 -61.60 -43.32
C LYS A 184 -8.69 -61.90 -43.45
N LYS A 185 -8.16 -61.99 -44.68
CA LYS A 185 -6.73 -62.16 -44.97
C LYS A 185 -5.94 -60.93 -44.53
N GLU A 186 -6.41 -59.72 -44.83
CA GLU A 186 -5.81 -58.46 -44.39
C GLU A 186 -5.77 -58.34 -42.85
N LEU A 187 -6.88 -58.66 -42.18
CA LEU A 187 -6.95 -58.69 -40.71
C LEU A 187 -5.99 -59.72 -40.12
N SER A 188 -5.87 -60.89 -40.74
CA SER A 188 -4.95 -61.94 -40.29
C SER A 188 -3.49 -61.51 -40.41
N GLN A 189 -3.13 -60.79 -41.49
CA GLN A 189 -1.80 -60.21 -41.68
C GLN A 189 -1.51 -59.11 -40.65
N LEU A 190 -2.45 -58.20 -40.40
CA LEU A 190 -2.29 -57.13 -39.40
C LEU A 190 -2.21 -57.68 -37.97
N LEU A 191 -2.98 -58.72 -37.65
CA LEU A 191 -2.87 -59.42 -36.37
C LEU A 191 -1.54 -60.16 -36.23
N GLN A 192 -0.96 -60.66 -37.32
CA GLN A 192 0.36 -61.29 -37.28
C GLN A 192 1.47 -60.25 -37.02
N VAL A 193 1.33 -59.03 -37.54
CA VAL A 193 2.19 -57.90 -37.20
C VAL A 193 2.00 -57.45 -35.75
N LEU A 194 0.77 -57.54 -35.22
CA LEU A 194 0.46 -57.23 -33.81
C LEU A 194 0.76 -58.37 -32.83
N LYS A 195 1.01 -59.60 -33.29
CA LYS A 195 1.60 -60.69 -32.49
C LYS A 195 3.05 -60.31 -32.18
N MET A 196 3.17 -59.28 -31.35
CA MET A 196 4.39 -58.69 -30.87
C MET A 196 5.09 -59.68 -29.94
N ASN A 197 6.41 -59.63 -29.92
CA ASN A 197 7.16 -60.15 -28.79
C ASN A 197 6.68 -59.45 -27.51
N SER A 198 6.43 -60.20 -26.43
CA SER A 198 5.97 -59.66 -25.13
C SER A 198 6.78 -58.43 -24.67
N GLU A 199 8.05 -58.37 -25.05
CA GLU A 199 8.97 -57.26 -24.78
C GLU A 199 8.63 -55.94 -25.49
N GLU A 200 8.11 -55.99 -26.73
CA GLU A 200 7.75 -54.80 -27.52
C GLU A 200 6.46 -54.15 -27.01
N GLU A 201 5.49 -54.95 -26.58
CA GLU A 201 4.27 -54.46 -25.92
C GLU A 201 4.59 -53.73 -24.61
N ILE A 202 5.51 -54.29 -23.82
CA ILE A 202 5.99 -53.68 -22.56
C ILE A 202 6.68 -52.34 -22.85
N ASP A 203 7.50 -52.22 -23.90
CA ASP A 203 8.17 -50.97 -24.25
C ASP A 203 7.18 -49.88 -24.69
N ILE A 204 6.19 -50.22 -25.53
CA ILE A 204 5.15 -49.28 -25.94
C ILE A 204 4.34 -48.80 -24.73
N LYS A 205 3.92 -49.70 -23.84
CA LYS A 205 3.23 -49.34 -22.58
C LYS A 205 4.09 -48.42 -21.72
N LYS A 206 5.40 -48.68 -21.60
CA LYS A 206 6.34 -47.81 -20.88
C LYS A 206 6.43 -46.42 -21.53
N LYS A 207 6.52 -46.32 -22.86
CA LYS A 207 6.54 -45.04 -23.59
C LYS A 207 5.26 -44.24 -23.36
N ILE A 208 4.08 -44.88 -23.36
CA ILE A 208 2.79 -44.24 -23.07
C ILE A 208 2.77 -43.71 -21.63
N LYS A 209 3.16 -44.53 -20.65
CA LYS A 209 3.25 -44.12 -19.23
C LYS A 209 4.18 -42.91 -19.07
N LYS A 210 5.36 -42.92 -19.71
CA LYS A 210 6.31 -41.78 -19.71
C LYS A 210 5.68 -40.51 -20.31
N ARG A 211 4.99 -40.62 -21.44
CA ARG A 211 4.32 -39.47 -22.09
C ARG A 211 3.21 -38.89 -21.21
N ASN A 212 2.40 -39.74 -20.59
CA ASN A 212 1.32 -39.33 -19.69
C ASN A 212 1.87 -38.70 -18.41
N ALA A 213 2.92 -39.28 -17.82
CA ALA A 213 3.61 -38.70 -16.68
C ALA A 213 4.15 -37.29 -16.99
N LYS A 214 4.79 -37.10 -18.16
CA LYS A 214 5.26 -35.77 -18.61
C LYS A 214 4.10 -34.78 -18.75
N ARG A 215 3.00 -35.18 -19.41
CA ARG A 215 1.81 -34.33 -19.57
C ARG A 215 1.20 -33.92 -18.23
N ASN A 216 1.06 -34.89 -17.31
CA ASN A 216 0.51 -34.62 -15.98
C ASN A 216 1.43 -33.72 -15.16
N ARG A 217 2.75 -33.92 -15.23
CA ARG A 217 3.73 -33.01 -14.61
C ARG A 217 3.58 -31.58 -15.13
N LEU A 218 3.53 -31.41 -16.46
CA LEU A 218 3.36 -30.08 -17.06
C LEU A 218 2.01 -29.45 -16.71
N LYS A 219 0.93 -30.23 -16.67
CA LYS A 219 -0.40 -29.76 -16.23
C LYS A 219 -0.34 -29.28 -14.77
N ARG A 220 0.25 -30.07 -13.87
CA ARG A 220 0.44 -29.69 -12.45
C ARG A 220 1.29 -28.43 -12.32
N GLN A 221 2.39 -28.34 -13.07
CA GLN A 221 3.26 -27.16 -13.06
C GLN A 221 2.52 -25.91 -13.52
N ARG A 222 1.76 -25.97 -14.62
CA ARG A 222 0.96 -24.84 -15.11
C ARG A 222 -0.10 -24.40 -14.09
N LEU A 223 -0.76 -25.36 -13.44
CA LEU A 223 -1.75 -25.06 -12.40
C LEU A 223 -1.10 -24.38 -11.19
N ARG A 224 0.08 -24.87 -10.74
CA ARG A 224 0.85 -24.23 -9.67
C ARG A 224 1.24 -22.80 -10.02
N MET A 225 1.82 -22.58 -11.21
CA MET A 225 2.19 -21.23 -11.67
C MET A 225 0.97 -20.30 -11.77
N LYS A 226 -0.19 -20.82 -12.20
CA LYS A 226 -1.42 -20.01 -12.26
C LYS A 226 -1.92 -19.65 -10.86
N ALA A 227 -1.93 -20.61 -9.93
CA ALA A 227 -2.33 -20.37 -8.55
C ALA A 227 -1.39 -19.37 -7.85
N GLU A 228 -0.09 -19.51 -8.06
CA GLU A 228 0.92 -18.58 -7.53
C GLU A 228 0.75 -17.16 -8.10
N ARG A 229 0.51 -17.02 -9.41
CA ARG A 229 0.20 -15.70 -10.01
C ARG A 229 -1.04 -15.07 -9.41
N LEU A 230 -2.13 -15.83 -9.26
CA LEU A 230 -3.36 -15.33 -8.67
C LEU A 230 -3.14 -14.90 -7.21
N SER A 231 -2.43 -15.70 -6.42
CA SER A 231 -2.08 -15.35 -5.04
C SER A 231 -1.20 -14.10 -4.97
N ASN A 232 -0.21 -13.98 -5.87
CA ASN A 232 0.62 -12.79 -5.96
C ASN A 232 -0.17 -11.54 -6.38
N GLU A 233 -1.10 -11.67 -7.32
CA GLU A 233 -2.02 -10.59 -7.71
C GLU A 233 -2.92 -10.17 -6.54
N GLU A 234 -3.45 -11.12 -5.77
CA GLU A 234 -4.24 -10.84 -4.57
C GLU A 234 -3.40 -10.15 -3.49
N ASN A 235 -2.17 -10.63 -3.23
CA ASN A 235 -1.25 -9.99 -2.29
C ASN A 235 -0.89 -8.58 -2.74
N ARG A 236 -0.66 -8.36 -4.03
CA ARG A 236 -0.43 -7.02 -4.59
C ARG A 236 -1.62 -6.11 -4.38
N LYS A 237 -2.84 -6.60 -4.62
CA LYS A 237 -4.07 -5.84 -4.34
C LYS A 237 -4.16 -5.45 -2.87
N LYS A 238 -3.98 -6.41 -1.95
CA LYS A 238 -3.96 -6.13 -0.50
C LYS A 238 -2.93 -5.06 -0.12
N LEU A 239 -1.72 -5.12 -0.70
CA LEU A 239 -0.70 -4.10 -0.47
C LEU A 239 -1.10 -2.73 -1.05
N HIS A 240 -1.72 -2.69 -2.23
CA HIS A 240 -2.26 -1.46 -2.79
C HIS A 240 -3.39 -0.89 -1.93
N ASP A 241 -4.33 -1.73 -1.49
CA ASP A 241 -5.43 -1.32 -0.61
C ASP A 241 -4.89 -0.77 0.74
N GLN A 242 -3.81 -1.37 1.28
CA GLN A 242 -3.12 -0.86 2.47
C GLN A 242 -2.46 0.50 2.23
N ILE A 243 -1.82 0.68 1.07
CA ILE A 243 -1.21 1.95 0.69
C ILE A 243 -2.29 3.03 0.56
N ASP A 244 -3.40 2.72 -0.11
CA ASP A 244 -4.49 3.66 -0.33
C ASP A 244 -5.15 4.03 1.01
N SER A 245 -5.39 3.05 1.89
CA SER A 245 -5.91 3.29 3.25
C SER A 245 -4.98 4.20 4.06
N TRP A 246 -3.67 3.98 3.98
CA TRP A 246 -2.68 4.82 4.67
C TRP A 246 -2.61 6.24 4.08
N LEU A 247 -2.75 6.38 2.76
CA LEU A 247 -2.79 7.70 2.11
C LEU A 247 -4.05 8.48 2.51
N ASP A 248 -5.19 7.81 2.64
CA ASP A 248 -6.44 8.42 3.08
C ASP A 248 -6.37 8.83 4.55
N GLU A 249 -5.83 7.98 5.43
CA GLU A 249 -5.57 8.32 6.83
C GLU A 249 -4.64 9.54 6.96
N MET A 250 -3.56 9.56 6.16
CA MET A 250 -2.63 10.67 6.17
C MET A 250 -3.27 11.97 5.66
N ARG A 251 -4.11 11.88 4.61
CA ARG A 251 -4.86 13.02 4.08
C ARG A 251 -5.83 13.57 5.13
N GLU A 252 -6.59 12.70 5.78
CA GLU A 252 -7.53 13.07 6.84
C GLU A 252 -6.80 13.74 8.00
N ASN A 253 -5.63 13.21 8.39
CA ASN A 253 -4.81 13.80 9.43
C ASN A 253 -4.33 15.22 9.06
N VAL A 254 -3.86 15.42 7.83
CA VAL A 254 -3.46 16.74 7.33
C VAL A 254 -4.66 17.70 7.30
N GLU A 255 -5.81 17.27 6.79
CA GLU A 255 -7.03 18.09 6.77
C GLU A 255 -7.52 18.44 8.17
N ARG A 256 -7.40 17.51 9.13
CA ARG A 256 -7.73 17.75 10.53
C ARG A 256 -6.83 18.81 11.14
N VAL A 257 -5.52 18.69 10.98
CA VAL A 257 -4.56 19.70 11.46
C VAL A 257 -4.85 21.06 10.80
N GLN A 258 -5.12 21.09 9.50
CA GLN A 258 -5.46 22.33 8.80
C GLN A 258 -6.75 22.97 9.33
N ARG A 259 -7.77 22.15 9.65
CA ARG A 259 -9.02 22.63 10.27
C ARG A 259 -8.76 23.22 11.65
N GLU A 260 -7.99 22.54 12.49
CA GLU A 260 -7.62 23.03 13.83
C GLU A 260 -6.83 24.34 13.75
N GLU A 261 -5.86 24.46 12.84
CA GLU A 261 -5.12 25.70 12.61
C GLU A 261 -6.00 26.84 12.11
N ASN A 262 -6.95 26.56 11.23
CA ASN A 262 -7.89 27.57 10.73
C ASN A 262 -8.78 28.09 11.86
N LEU A 263 -9.32 27.20 12.70
CA LEU A 263 -10.11 27.58 13.88
C LEU A 263 -9.30 28.45 14.84
N LYS A 264 -8.03 28.09 15.10
CA LYS A 264 -7.13 28.90 15.93
C LYS A 264 -6.90 30.29 15.33
N ARG A 265 -6.66 30.37 14.02
CA ARG A 265 -6.45 31.65 13.32
C ARG A 265 -7.70 32.53 13.37
N GLU A 266 -8.89 31.94 13.22
CA GLU A 266 -10.17 32.65 13.34
C GLU A 266 -10.35 33.19 14.76
N ALA A 267 -10.06 32.38 15.78
CA ALA A 267 -10.10 32.82 17.18
C ALA A 267 -9.11 33.96 17.47
N ASP A 268 -7.86 33.84 16.99
CA ASP A 268 -6.84 34.89 17.10
C ASP A 268 -7.25 36.19 16.38
N SER A 269 -7.90 36.08 15.21
CA SER A 269 -8.43 37.22 14.46
C SER A 269 -9.50 37.96 15.25
N VAL A 270 -10.47 37.25 15.84
CA VAL A 270 -11.52 37.85 16.67
C VAL A 270 -10.92 38.52 17.91
N LEU A 271 -9.96 37.86 18.58
CA LEU A 271 -9.29 38.43 19.74
C LEU A 271 -8.47 39.68 19.37
N TRP A 272 -7.83 39.69 18.20
CA TRP A 272 -7.12 40.85 17.67
C TRP A 272 -8.09 42.02 17.42
N GLU A 273 -9.26 41.78 16.83
CA GLU A 273 -10.26 42.82 16.62
C GLU A 273 -10.75 43.45 17.95
N VAL A 274 -11.01 42.64 18.98
CA VAL A 274 -11.41 43.14 20.30
C VAL A 274 -10.27 43.96 20.94
N ASN A 275 -9.03 43.50 20.83
CA ASN A 275 -7.87 44.25 21.31
C ASN A 275 -7.69 45.59 20.57
N GLN A 276 -7.95 45.61 19.26
CA GLN A 276 -7.92 46.82 18.47
C GLN A 276 -8.99 47.82 18.95
N LYS A 277 -10.25 47.36 19.11
CA LYS A 277 -11.36 48.17 19.65
C LYS A 277 -11.04 48.75 21.04
N LYS A 278 -10.46 47.93 21.92
CA LYS A 278 -9.98 48.34 23.26
C LYS A 278 -8.89 49.40 23.19
N SER A 279 -7.90 49.22 22.31
CA SER A 279 -6.84 50.21 22.07
C SER A 279 -7.43 51.53 21.56
N ASP A 280 -8.37 51.48 20.63
CA ASP A 280 -8.99 52.68 20.06
C ASP A 280 -9.86 53.42 21.09
N ALA A 281 -10.63 52.73 21.93
CA ALA A 281 -11.35 53.33 23.05
C ALA A 281 -10.39 54.03 24.04
N ARG A 282 -9.25 53.40 24.37
CA ARG A 282 -8.21 54.02 25.22
C ARG A 282 -7.62 55.28 24.59
N LYS A 283 -7.36 55.27 23.27
CA LYS A 283 -6.89 56.47 22.55
C LYS A 283 -7.89 57.63 22.68
N GLN A 284 -9.19 57.37 22.53
CA GLN A 284 -10.22 58.40 22.65
C GLN A 284 -10.31 58.96 24.08
N ILE A 285 -10.26 58.10 25.11
CA ILE A 285 -10.22 58.54 26.52
C ILE A 285 -8.98 59.41 26.78
N ASN A 286 -7.81 58.98 26.29
CA ASN A 286 -6.57 59.73 26.44
C ASN A 286 -6.64 61.09 25.73
N LEU A 287 -7.21 61.15 24.52
CA LEU A 287 -7.42 62.40 23.78
C LEU A 287 -8.33 63.37 24.56
N LEU A 288 -9.47 62.90 25.07
CA LEU A 288 -10.38 63.70 25.89
C LEU A 288 -9.69 64.20 27.18
N SER A 289 -8.87 63.36 27.83
CA SER A 289 -8.10 63.77 29.00
C SER A 289 -7.04 64.83 28.69
N ALA A 290 -6.41 64.74 27.51
CA ALA A 290 -5.44 65.73 27.05
C ALA A 290 -6.12 67.06 26.71
N LEU A 291 -7.31 67.03 26.08
CA LEU A 291 -8.11 68.22 25.81
C LEU A 291 -8.55 68.92 27.10
N LEU A 292 -8.95 68.15 28.12
CA LEU A 292 -9.30 68.68 29.43
C LEU A 292 -8.10 69.39 30.07
N LYS A 293 -6.93 68.74 30.13
CA LYS A 293 -5.69 69.35 30.65
C LYS A 293 -5.27 70.61 29.88
N LEU A 294 -5.38 70.59 28.55
CA LEU A 294 -5.05 71.74 27.71
C LEU A 294 -5.96 72.92 28.04
N ARG A 295 -7.25 72.64 28.27
CA ARG A 295 -8.21 73.68 28.63
C ARG A 295 -7.97 74.23 30.02
N GLU A 296 -7.69 73.38 31.01
CA GLU A 296 -7.30 73.81 32.36
C GLU A 296 -6.04 74.70 32.32
N ALA A 297 -5.03 74.33 31.54
CA ALA A 297 -3.83 75.13 31.32
C ALA A 297 -4.16 76.49 30.66
N LYS A 298 -5.06 76.53 29.68
CA LYS A 298 -5.50 77.80 29.06
C LYS A 298 -6.28 78.68 30.03
N VAL A 299 -7.19 78.10 30.82
CA VAL A 299 -8.00 78.84 31.80
C VAL A 299 -7.09 79.40 32.90
N THR A 300 -6.15 78.62 33.43
CA THR A 300 -5.18 79.06 34.44
C THR A 300 -4.26 80.17 33.89
N ALA A 301 -3.77 80.04 32.66
CA ALA A 301 -2.98 81.08 32.00
C ALA A 301 -3.77 82.40 31.83
N LEU A 302 -5.03 82.33 31.37
CA LEU A 302 -5.87 83.52 31.22
C LEU A 302 -6.17 84.20 32.57
N LYS A 303 -6.51 83.42 33.61
CA LYS A 303 -6.71 83.90 34.98
C LYS A 303 -5.45 84.57 35.53
N SER A 304 -4.27 83.97 35.32
CA SER A 304 -2.99 84.56 35.73
C SER A 304 -2.64 85.87 35.00
N SER A 305 -3.13 86.05 33.77
CA SER A 305 -2.98 87.29 32.99
C SER A 305 -4.02 88.37 33.30
N GLY A 306 -4.95 88.12 34.24
CA GLY A 306 -6.02 89.05 34.61
C GLY A 306 -7.19 89.14 33.62
N LYS A 307 -7.27 88.23 32.63
CA LYS A 307 -8.38 88.17 31.67
C LYS A 307 -9.55 87.35 32.24
N TYR A 308 -10.77 87.87 32.11
CA TYR A 308 -11.97 87.18 32.56
C TYR A 308 -12.28 85.95 31.69
N VAL A 309 -12.58 84.83 32.35
CA VAL A 309 -13.07 83.60 31.71
C VAL A 309 -14.40 83.26 32.37
N SER A 310 -15.43 83.03 31.57
CA SER A 310 -16.76 82.67 32.08
C SER A 310 -16.74 81.30 32.75
N GLU A 311 -17.12 81.23 34.02
CA GLU A 311 -17.16 79.97 34.78
C GLU A 311 -18.25 79.01 34.27
N SER A 312 -19.34 79.55 33.70
CA SER A 312 -20.40 78.73 33.10
C SER A 312 -19.93 78.00 31.84
N GLU A 313 -19.14 78.66 30.99
CA GLU A 313 -18.51 78.04 29.82
C GLU A 313 -17.52 76.96 30.25
N VAL A 314 -16.73 77.23 31.30
CA VAL A 314 -15.81 76.24 31.88
C VAL A 314 -16.57 75.00 32.34
N SER A 315 -17.61 75.18 33.14
CA SER A 315 -18.44 74.09 33.66
C SER A 315 -19.14 73.29 32.54
N THR A 316 -19.78 73.97 31.58
CA THR A 316 -20.51 73.30 30.48
C THR A 316 -19.62 72.39 29.63
N PHE A 317 -18.42 72.83 29.25
CA PHE A 317 -17.49 71.96 28.52
C PHE A 317 -16.96 70.82 29.37
N ASN A 318 -16.69 71.05 30.68
CA ASN A 318 -16.24 69.95 31.55
C ASN A 318 -17.32 68.87 31.63
N ILE A 319 -18.58 69.27 31.81
CA ILE A 319 -19.73 68.36 31.78
C ILE A 319 -19.81 67.58 30.45
N ILE A 320 -19.59 68.24 29.30
CA ILE A 320 -19.61 67.58 27.98
C ILE A 320 -18.46 66.58 27.84
N ILE A 321 -17.23 66.97 28.22
CA ILE A 321 -16.06 66.10 28.16
C ILE A 321 -16.21 64.91 29.11
N ASP A 322 -16.70 65.13 30.33
CA ASP A 322 -16.93 64.06 31.30
C ASP A 322 -18.01 63.08 30.81
N LYS A 323 -19.07 63.58 30.17
CA LYS A 323 -20.08 62.72 29.53
C LYS A 323 -19.49 61.88 28.41
N LEU A 324 -18.68 62.47 27.53
CA LEU A 324 -18.01 61.75 26.44
C LEU A 324 -17.00 60.74 26.97
N LYS A 325 -16.23 61.11 28.00
CA LYS A 325 -15.25 60.25 28.65
C LYS A 325 -15.95 59.06 29.31
N SER A 326 -17.03 59.29 30.05
CA SER A 326 -17.86 58.24 30.66
C SER A 326 -18.46 57.29 29.63
N MET A 327 -18.87 57.80 28.45
CA MET A 327 -19.34 56.97 27.35
C MET A 327 -18.25 56.02 26.84
N TRP A 328 -17.04 56.53 26.59
CA TRP A 328 -15.90 55.71 26.14
C TRP A 328 -15.39 54.76 27.23
N GLU A 329 -15.43 55.16 28.50
CA GLU A 329 -15.11 54.29 29.64
C GLU A 329 -16.08 53.11 29.73
N ARG A 330 -17.38 53.34 29.48
CA ARG A 330 -18.38 52.27 29.42
C ARG A 330 -18.14 51.33 28.23
N GLN A 331 -17.78 51.86 27.06
CA GLN A 331 -17.43 51.03 25.90
C GLN A 331 -16.16 50.20 26.14
N LEU A 332 -15.16 50.79 26.80
CA LEU A 332 -13.94 50.08 27.19
C LEU A 332 -14.23 48.94 28.18
N ASP A 333 -15.09 49.16 29.17
CA ASP A 333 -15.54 48.11 30.10
C ASP A 333 -16.24 46.95 29.37
N GLY A 334 -17.07 47.28 28.36
CA GLY A 334 -17.66 46.28 27.47
C GLY A 334 -16.63 45.42 26.75
N TYR A 335 -15.63 46.03 26.11
CA TYR A 335 -14.56 45.30 25.41
C TYR A 335 -13.66 44.49 26.33
N LEU A 336 -13.43 44.95 27.57
CA LEU A 336 -12.66 44.20 28.57
C LEU A 336 -13.39 42.92 29.00
N LYS A 337 -14.72 43.01 29.19
CA LYS A 337 -15.55 41.83 29.49
C LYS A 337 -15.63 40.86 28.31
N GLU A 338 -15.75 41.38 27.09
CA GLU A 338 -15.72 40.58 25.86
C GLU A 338 -14.39 39.83 25.70
N GLU A 339 -13.25 40.52 25.87
CA GLU A 339 -11.91 39.92 25.87
C GLU A 339 -11.76 38.86 26.96
N GLN A 340 -12.22 39.15 28.18
CA GLN A 340 -12.16 38.20 29.29
C GLN A 340 -13.03 36.97 29.02
N GLY A 341 -14.23 37.14 28.45
CA GLY A 341 -15.11 36.05 28.03
C GLY A 341 -14.46 35.17 26.96
N LEU A 342 -13.95 35.78 25.88
CA LEU A 342 -13.25 35.06 24.81
C LEU A 342 -12.03 34.29 25.32
N LYS A 343 -11.26 34.89 26.23
CA LYS A 343 -10.07 34.25 26.81
C LYS A 343 -10.42 33.05 27.70
N VAL A 344 -11.50 33.12 28.47
CA VAL A 344 -11.99 32.00 29.28
C VAL A 344 -12.42 30.85 28.36
N MET A 345 -13.21 31.14 27.33
CA MET A 345 -13.63 30.13 26.35
C MET A 345 -12.44 29.44 25.69
N LEU A 346 -11.45 30.21 25.21
CA LEU A 346 -10.24 29.65 24.58
C LEU A 346 -9.42 28.79 25.56
N SER A 347 -9.32 29.22 26.82
CA SER A 347 -8.54 28.51 27.85
C SER A 347 -9.21 27.23 28.33
N GLU A 348 -10.53 27.17 28.32
CA GLU A 348 -11.30 25.97 28.68
C GLU A 348 -11.18 24.90 27.59
N ASP A 349 -11.25 25.30 26.32
CA ASP A 349 -11.05 24.41 25.18
C ASP A 349 -9.62 23.86 25.12
N ASP A 350 -8.60 24.70 25.36
CA ASP A 350 -7.20 24.28 25.40
C ASP A 350 -6.94 23.27 26.53
N LYS A 351 -7.46 23.52 27.74
CA LYS A 351 -7.30 22.61 28.89
C LYS A 351 -7.98 21.28 28.67
N ALA A 352 -9.21 21.27 28.14
CA ALA A 352 -9.91 20.03 27.83
C ALA A 352 -9.13 19.19 26.80
N ASN A 353 -8.56 19.84 25.80
CA ASN A 353 -7.73 19.19 24.79
C ASN A 353 -6.41 18.65 25.38
N ASP A 354 -5.75 19.42 26.24
CA ASP A 354 -4.52 19.01 26.90
C ASP A 354 -4.74 17.88 27.92
N ASP A 355 -5.86 17.87 28.65
CA ASP A 355 -6.25 16.76 29.53
C ASP A 355 -6.49 15.47 28.75
N ILE A 356 -7.11 15.56 27.55
CA ILE A 356 -7.30 14.42 26.64
C ILE A 356 -5.95 13.89 26.15
N LYS A 357 -5.04 14.78 25.71
CA LYS A 357 -3.68 14.40 25.29
C LYS A 357 -2.88 13.77 26.43
N TYR A 358 -2.97 14.33 27.63
CA TYR A 358 -2.29 13.82 28.82
C TYR A 358 -2.78 12.41 29.18
N LYS A 359 -4.11 12.18 29.16
CA LYS A 359 -4.69 10.85 29.35
C LYS A 359 -4.26 9.85 28.27
N HIS A 360 -4.25 10.29 27.00
CA HIS A 360 -3.79 9.44 25.91
C HIS A 360 -2.32 9.04 26.08
N PHE A 361 -1.46 10.00 26.40
CA PHE A 361 -0.06 9.76 26.70
C PHE A 361 0.11 8.80 27.89
N LEU A 362 -0.59 9.01 29.00
CA LEU A 362 -0.57 8.07 30.13
C LEU A 362 -0.96 6.65 29.72
N ASN A 363 -1.98 6.50 28.88
CA ASN A 363 -2.43 5.20 28.40
C ASN A 363 -1.40 4.54 27.45
N GLU A 364 -0.73 5.32 26.60
CA GLU A 364 0.41 4.82 25.79
C GLU A 364 1.55 4.32 26.68
N TRP A 365 1.90 5.06 27.74
CA TRP A 365 2.93 4.66 28.69
C TRP A 365 2.51 3.45 29.51
N GLU A 366 1.25 3.36 29.91
CA GLU A 366 0.68 2.20 30.60
C GLU A 366 0.84 0.94 29.75
N VAL A 367 0.51 1.01 28.46
CA VAL A 367 0.70 -0.09 27.51
C VAL A 367 2.18 -0.44 27.30
N VAL A 368 3.08 0.54 27.29
CA VAL A 368 4.53 0.29 27.13
C VAL A 368 5.15 -0.33 28.37
N ILE A 369 4.76 0.14 29.56
CA ILE A 369 5.34 -0.29 30.84
C ILE A 369 4.75 -1.63 31.29
N PHE A 370 3.43 -1.80 31.18
CA PHE A 370 2.72 -2.96 31.71
C PHE A 370 2.26 -3.94 30.62
N GLY A 371 2.41 -3.59 29.33
CA GLY A 371 1.87 -4.34 28.21
C GLY A 371 0.40 -4.02 27.93
N LYS A 372 -0.16 -4.56 26.85
CA LYS A 372 -1.63 -4.54 26.66
C LYS A 372 -2.25 -5.33 27.80
N CYS A 373 -2.85 -4.61 28.76
CA CYS A 373 -3.74 -5.21 29.73
C CYS A 373 -4.93 -5.74 28.92
N ASN A 374 -4.94 -7.04 28.61
CA ASN A 374 -6.21 -7.68 28.33
C ASN A 374 -6.94 -7.64 29.66
N ASP A 375 -8.18 -7.14 29.70
CA ASP A 375 -9.03 -6.95 30.89
C ASP A 375 -9.33 -8.26 31.69
N THR A 376 -8.50 -9.30 31.54
CA THR A 376 -8.65 -10.65 32.09
C THR A 376 -7.42 -11.17 32.82
N SER A 377 -6.39 -10.35 33.08
CA SER A 377 -5.24 -10.80 33.89
C SER A 377 -5.12 -10.05 35.20
N GLY A 378 -5.85 -10.52 36.22
CA GLY A 378 -5.32 -10.52 37.58
C GLY A 378 -6.10 -9.80 38.68
N GLU A 379 -7.32 -9.33 38.45
CA GLU A 379 -8.20 -8.99 39.57
C GLU A 379 -8.98 -10.25 39.99
N PRO A 380 -8.66 -10.85 41.15
CA PRO A 380 -9.39 -12.02 41.62
C PRO A 380 -10.81 -11.60 41.94
N VAL A 381 -11.77 -12.26 41.29
CA VAL A 381 -13.20 -11.95 41.41
C VAL A 381 -13.76 -12.52 42.71
N ASP A 382 -13.08 -13.53 43.28
CA ASP A 382 -13.46 -14.22 44.51
C ASP A 382 -12.30 -14.26 45.53
N LEU A 383 -12.65 -14.34 46.81
CA LEU A 383 -11.68 -14.41 47.91
C LEU A 383 -10.82 -15.67 47.82
N GLU A 384 -11.39 -16.79 47.39
CA GLU A 384 -10.65 -18.04 47.21
C GLU A 384 -9.61 -17.91 46.09
N GLU A 385 -9.98 -17.27 44.97
CA GLU A 385 -9.06 -16.98 43.87
C GLU A 385 -7.93 -16.05 44.31
N PHE A 386 -8.23 -15.02 45.13
CA PHE A 386 -7.21 -14.16 45.72
C PHE A 386 -6.23 -14.95 46.60
N LEU A 387 -6.76 -15.85 47.45
CA LEU A 387 -5.94 -16.68 48.32
C LEU A 387 -5.09 -17.68 47.52
N GLU A 388 -5.60 -18.24 46.43
CA GLU A 388 -4.85 -19.10 45.53
C GLU A 388 -3.71 -18.34 44.84
N VAL A 389 -4.02 -17.19 44.23
CA VAL A 389 -2.98 -16.32 43.64
C VAL A 389 -1.93 -15.97 44.69
N ARG A 390 -2.35 -15.58 45.91
CA ARG A 390 -1.41 -15.26 46.98
C ARG A 390 -0.53 -16.46 47.36
N ARG A 391 -1.10 -17.65 47.51
CA ARG A 391 -0.35 -18.89 47.78
C ARG A 391 0.67 -19.20 46.67
N THR A 392 0.30 -18.97 45.40
CA THR A 392 1.23 -19.15 44.27
C THR A 392 2.36 -18.12 44.23
N TRP A 393 2.21 -16.96 44.89
CA TRP A 393 3.32 -16.04 45.10
C TRP A 393 4.15 -16.41 46.32
N ASP A 394 3.51 -16.81 47.41
CA ASP A 394 4.16 -17.15 48.68
C ASP A 394 5.06 -18.39 48.56
N GLN A 395 4.81 -19.31 47.62
CA GLN A 395 5.74 -20.43 47.33
C GLN A 395 7.13 -19.98 46.85
N TYR A 396 7.26 -18.77 46.29
CA TYR A 396 8.53 -18.21 45.84
C TYR A 396 9.23 -17.38 46.92
N VAL A 397 8.58 -17.18 48.07
CA VAL A 397 9.20 -16.52 49.23
C VAL A 397 10.09 -17.54 49.94
N THR A 398 11.39 -17.29 49.92
CA THR A 398 12.38 -18.15 50.58
C THR A 398 12.92 -17.47 51.85
N ASN A 399 13.42 -18.26 52.79
CA ASN A 399 14.04 -17.75 54.00
C ASN A 399 15.29 -16.93 53.64
N GLU A 400 15.55 -15.83 54.36
CA GLU A 400 16.68 -14.90 54.15
C GLU A 400 18.06 -15.57 54.09
N LYS A 401 18.19 -16.79 54.61
CA LYS A 401 19.43 -17.59 54.61
C LYS A 401 19.59 -18.52 53.40
N SER A 402 18.64 -18.52 52.46
CA SER A 402 18.72 -19.33 51.24
C SER A 402 19.75 -18.75 50.27
N GLU A 403 20.76 -19.54 49.90
CA GLU A 403 21.82 -19.12 48.96
C GLU A 403 21.31 -18.75 47.55
N PHE A 404 20.08 -19.13 47.22
CA PHE A 404 19.44 -18.87 45.92
C PHE A 404 18.27 -17.89 45.98
N GLY A 405 18.05 -17.23 47.13
CA GLY A 405 17.01 -16.21 47.28
C GLY A 405 17.43 -14.87 46.66
N SER A 406 16.55 -14.24 45.87
CA SER A 406 16.73 -12.87 45.40
C SER A 406 15.94 -11.89 46.28
N THR A 407 16.53 -10.73 46.56
CA THR A 407 15.83 -9.63 47.24
C THR A 407 14.98 -8.85 46.26
N ILE A 408 13.86 -8.30 46.72
CA ILE A 408 13.05 -7.37 45.93
C ILE A 408 13.94 -6.19 45.48
N PRO A 409 14.06 -5.92 44.18
CA PRO A 409 14.92 -4.85 43.67
C PRO A 409 14.48 -3.49 44.20
N PHE A 410 15.44 -2.62 44.55
CA PHE A 410 15.16 -1.27 45.06
C PHE A 410 14.79 -0.27 43.93
N GLY A 411 14.29 -0.73 42.80
CA GLY A 411 14.00 0.13 41.63
C GLY A 411 13.40 -0.64 40.46
N TRP A 412 13.20 0.08 39.34
CA TRP A 412 12.63 -0.47 38.12
C TRP A 412 13.54 -1.53 37.48
N VAL A 413 13.01 -2.74 37.31
CA VAL A 413 13.68 -3.80 36.56
C VAL A 413 13.31 -3.66 35.10
N LEU A 414 14.24 -3.18 34.29
CA LEU A 414 14.08 -3.19 32.84
C LEU A 414 14.19 -4.63 32.34
N PRO A 415 13.34 -5.07 31.39
CA PRO A 415 13.45 -6.40 30.81
C PRO A 415 14.85 -6.62 30.23
N SER A 416 15.47 -7.76 30.53
CA SER A 416 16.74 -8.12 29.91
C SER A 416 16.54 -8.35 28.40
N ASN A 417 17.58 -8.07 27.61
CA ASN A 417 17.59 -8.42 26.19
C ASN A 417 17.23 -9.91 26.01
N PRO A 418 16.44 -10.27 24.99
CA PRO A 418 15.96 -11.63 24.82
C PRO A 418 17.14 -12.60 24.69
N SER A 419 17.11 -13.66 25.49
CA SER A 419 18.20 -14.64 25.57
C SER A 419 18.41 -15.41 24.26
N ASP A 420 17.36 -15.54 23.43
CA ASP A 420 17.39 -16.25 22.15
C ASP A 420 16.60 -15.53 21.05
N GLU A 421 16.99 -15.80 19.80
CA GLU A 421 16.37 -15.23 18.59
C GLU A 421 14.91 -15.68 18.39
N LEU A 422 14.52 -16.84 18.94
CA LEU A 422 13.13 -17.31 18.93
C LEU A 422 12.26 -16.49 19.89
N TRP A 423 12.72 -16.23 21.11
CA TRP A 423 12.04 -15.36 22.07
C TRP A 423 11.94 -13.91 21.56
N ALA A 424 12.98 -13.42 20.89
CA ALA A 424 12.98 -12.11 20.25
C ALA A 424 11.91 -11.96 19.15
N LYS A 425 11.50 -13.06 18.51
CA LYS A 425 10.40 -13.05 17.51
C LYS A 425 9.02 -13.03 18.16
N CYS A 426 8.86 -13.63 19.33
CA CYS A 426 7.59 -13.65 20.08
C CYS A 426 7.28 -12.31 20.77
N LEU A 427 8.29 -11.52 21.12
CA LEU A 427 8.12 -10.17 21.67
C LEU A 427 7.75 -9.12 20.62
N LYS A 428 7.88 -9.43 19.33
CA LYS A 428 7.39 -8.58 18.25
C LYS A 428 5.91 -8.92 18.05
N ASN A 429 5.04 -8.00 18.50
CA ASN A 429 3.59 -8.11 18.39
C ASN A 429 3.15 -8.81 17.09
N PRO A 430 2.27 -9.84 17.15
CA PRO A 430 1.57 -10.27 15.95
C PRO A 430 0.78 -9.06 15.44
N LYS A 431 0.98 -8.74 14.16
CA LYS A 431 0.22 -7.71 13.45
C LYS A 431 -1.27 -8.00 13.47
#